data_AF-A0A9W4J0K1-F1
#
_entry.id   AF-A0A9W4J0K1-F1
#
_cell.length_a   1.000
_cell.length_b   1.000
_cell.length_c   1.000
_cell.angle_alpha   90.00
_cell.angle_beta   90.00
_cell.angle_gamma   90.00
#
_symmetry.space_group_name_H-M   'P 1'
#
loop_
_entity.id
_entity.type
_entity.pdbx_description
1 polymer ?
#
loop_
_entity_poly.entity_id
_entity_poly.type
_entity_poly.pdbx_seq_one_letter_code
_entity_poly.pdbx_strand_id
1 'polypeptide(L)'
;MGEDAIEKDSRNERNKKWKMAFTAWLRQIVPGLFLRNVQGSCKRDLLQKNHIDAIVSLTDARWVWWKTATRDAGIPEHRHKWVQCADSST
;
A
#
# COMPACT_ATOMS: atom_id res chain seq x y z
N MET A 1 39.42 -1.64 -6.91
CA MET A 1 38.23 -2.01 -7.71
C MET A 1 37.31 -2.82 -6.81
N GLY A 2 36.24 -2.25 -6.25
CA GLY A 2 35.35 -3.07 -5.39
C GLY A 2 34.17 -2.32 -4.76
N GLU A 3 34.35 -1.06 -4.37
CA GLU A 3 33.32 -0.35 -3.59
C GLU A 3 32.16 0.16 -4.47
N ASP A 4 32.47 0.74 -5.64
CA ASP A 4 31.46 1.25 -6.59
C ASP A 4 30.52 0.15 -7.14
N ALA A 5 31.02 -1.08 -7.25
CA ALA A 5 30.25 -2.21 -7.76
C ALA A 5 29.25 -2.73 -6.71
N ILE A 6 29.67 -2.79 -5.43
CA ILE A 6 28.84 -3.20 -4.30
C ILE A 6 27.76 -2.14 -4.01
N GLU A 7 28.10 -0.85 -4.08
CA GLU A 7 27.13 0.23 -3.89
C GLU A 7 26.06 0.24 -4.99
N LYS A 8 26.47 0.08 -6.26
CA LYS A 8 25.52 -0.03 -7.40
C LYS A 8 24.59 -1.23 -7.27
N ASP A 9 25.10 -2.39 -6.88
CA ASP A 9 24.30 -3.59 -6.71
C ASP A 9 23.28 -3.42 -5.56
N SER A 10 23.71 -2.86 -4.41
CA SER A 10 22.83 -2.54 -3.29
C SER A 10 21.73 -1.53 -3.64
N ARG A 11 22.02 -0.56 -4.51
CA ARG A 11 21.06 0.45 -4.97
C ARG A 11 20.06 -0.15 -5.95
N ASN A 12 20.51 -1.06 -6.81
CA ASN A 12 19.67 -1.76 -7.78
C ASN A 12 18.71 -2.74 -7.09
N GLU A 13 19.19 -3.46 -6.08
CA GLU A 13 18.36 -4.32 -5.23
C GLU A 13 17.34 -3.52 -4.40
N ARG A 14 17.73 -2.38 -3.84
CA ARG A 14 16.78 -1.44 -3.22
C ARG A 14 15.73 -0.97 -4.22
N ASN A 15 16.13 -0.56 -5.42
CA ASN A 15 15.20 -0.12 -6.47
C ASN A 15 14.23 -1.22 -6.91
N LYS A 16 14.69 -2.49 -7.03
CA LYS A 16 13.81 -3.63 -7.30
C LYS A 16 12.81 -3.86 -6.17
N LYS A 17 13.27 -3.82 -4.90
CA LYS A 17 12.39 -3.93 -3.72
C LYS A 17 11.34 -2.82 -3.71
N TRP A 18 11.73 -1.59 -3.99
CA TRP A 18 10.79 -0.48 -4.14
C TRP A 18 9.82 -0.72 -5.29
N LYS A 19 10.28 -1.15 -6.47
CA LYS A 19 9.42 -1.42 -7.63
C LYS A 19 8.38 -2.53 -7.34
N MET A 20 8.77 -3.56 -6.60
CA MET A 20 7.88 -4.61 -6.10
C MET A 20 6.90 -4.06 -5.07
N ALA A 21 7.35 -3.25 -4.11
CA ALA A 21 6.50 -2.58 -3.13
C ALA A 21 5.52 -1.58 -3.77
N PHE A 22 5.85 -1.01 -4.92
CA PHE A 22 4.99 -0.12 -5.71
C PHE A 22 4.05 -0.85 -6.68
N THR A 23 4.22 -2.16 -6.91
CA THR A 23 3.25 -2.90 -7.72
C THR A 23 1.98 -3.11 -6.90
N ALA A 24 0.84 -2.57 -7.34
CA ALA A 24 -0.41 -2.70 -6.61
C ALA A 24 -0.79 -4.19 -6.42
N TRP A 25 -1.00 -4.60 -5.17
CA TRP A 25 -1.42 -5.96 -4.85
C TRP A 25 -2.45 -5.97 -3.72
N LEU A 26 -3.23 -7.04 -3.65
CA LEU A 26 -4.25 -7.28 -2.64
C LEU A 26 -4.34 -8.80 -2.40
N ARG A 27 -4.23 -9.23 -1.15
CA ARG A 27 -4.25 -10.64 -0.74
C ARG A 27 -5.30 -10.84 0.34
N GLN A 28 -6.14 -11.86 0.18
CA GLN A 28 -7.04 -12.27 1.23
C GLN A 28 -6.27 -13.05 2.31
N ILE A 29 -6.44 -12.65 3.56
CA ILE A 29 -5.83 -13.31 4.73
C ILE A 29 -6.82 -14.32 5.31
N VAL A 30 -8.06 -13.88 5.50
CA VAL A 30 -9.23 -14.69 5.85
C VAL A 30 -10.45 -14.16 5.08
N PRO A 31 -11.56 -14.90 4.95
CA PRO A 31 -12.75 -14.42 4.25
C PRO A 31 -13.17 -13.03 4.75
N GLY A 32 -13.31 -12.08 3.82
CA GLY A 32 -13.64 -10.68 4.13
C GLY A 32 -12.49 -9.78 4.62
N LEU A 33 -11.30 -10.34 4.92
CA LEU A 33 -10.13 -9.56 5.35
C LEU A 33 -9.00 -9.61 4.33
N PHE A 34 -8.56 -8.43 3.90
CA PHE A 34 -7.54 -8.29 2.88
C PHE A 34 -6.37 -7.43 3.36
N LEU A 35 -5.17 -7.89 3.08
CA LEU A 35 -3.94 -7.11 3.19
C LEU A 35 -3.56 -6.58 1.81
N ARG A 36 -3.04 -5.35 1.75
CA ARG A 36 -2.64 -4.70 0.50
C ARG A 36 -1.59 -3.64 0.77
N ASN A 37 -0.91 -3.21 -0.28
CA ASN A 37 0.00 -2.07 -0.21
C ASN A 37 -0.71 -0.72 -0.48
N VAL A 38 0.09 0.34 -0.40
CA VAL A 38 -0.26 1.72 -0.76
C VAL A 38 -0.97 1.78 -2.12
N GLN A 39 -0.41 1.13 -3.13
CA GLN A 39 -0.91 1.20 -4.51
C GLN A 39 -2.19 0.38 -4.70
N GLY A 40 -2.34 -0.75 -4.02
CA GLY A 40 -3.58 -1.51 -3.97
C GLY A 40 -4.74 -0.75 -3.32
N SER A 41 -4.43 0.20 -2.44
CA SER A 41 -5.43 1.06 -1.79
C SER A 41 -6.03 2.14 -2.71
N CYS A 42 -5.35 2.50 -3.80
CA CYS A 42 -5.85 3.47 -4.78
C CYS A 42 -6.56 2.83 -5.97
N LYS A 43 -6.41 1.51 -6.19
CA LYS A 43 -6.95 0.85 -7.38
C LYS A 43 -8.42 0.51 -7.20
N ARG A 44 -9.28 1.37 -7.76
CA ARG A 44 -10.74 1.20 -7.78
C ARG A 44 -11.18 -0.22 -8.17
N ASP A 45 -10.63 -0.76 -9.26
CA ASP A 45 -11.01 -2.09 -9.76
C ASP A 45 -10.73 -3.20 -8.74
N LEU A 46 -9.61 -3.11 -8.01
CA LEU A 46 -9.28 -4.10 -6.97
C LEU A 46 -10.24 -4.00 -5.79
N LEU A 47 -10.60 -2.77 -5.38
CA LEU A 47 -11.52 -2.55 -4.27
C LEU A 47 -12.93 -3.04 -4.61
N GLN A 48 -13.43 -2.70 -5.80
CA GLN A 48 -14.77 -3.07 -6.25
C GLN A 48 -14.89 -4.57 -6.52
N LYS A 49 -13.90 -5.19 -7.21
CA LYS A 49 -13.89 -6.63 -7.49
C LYS A 49 -13.88 -7.50 -6.23
N ASN A 50 -13.27 -7.02 -5.15
CA ASN A 50 -13.19 -7.75 -3.87
C ASN A 50 -14.24 -7.28 -2.85
N HIS A 51 -15.21 -6.46 -3.27
CA HIS A 51 -16.29 -5.95 -2.43
C HIS A 51 -15.79 -5.28 -1.14
N ILE A 52 -14.69 -4.52 -1.23
CA ILE A 52 -14.13 -3.81 -0.09
C ILE A 52 -15.06 -2.65 0.27
N ASP A 53 -15.60 -2.67 1.49
CA ASP A 53 -16.54 -1.65 1.99
C ASP A 53 -15.94 -0.75 3.08
N ALA A 54 -14.82 -1.16 3.67
CA ALA A 54 -14.10 -0.46 4.73
C ALA A 54 -12.58 -0.60 4.59
N ILE A 55 -11.86 0.40 5.09
CA ILE A 55 -10.40 0.48 5.03
C ILE A 55 -9.85 0.92 6.38
N VAL A 56 -8.81 0.24 6.83
CA VAL A 56 -7.89 0.74 7.86
C VAL A 56 -6.53 0.98 7.21
N SER A 57 -6.07 2.22 7.22
CA SER A 57 -4.76 2.62 6.70
C SER A 57 -3.79 2.77 7.86
N LEU A 58 -2.73 1.97 7.83
CA LEU A 58 -1.60 1.99 8.77
C LEU A 58 -0.44 2.72 8.08
N THR A 59 -0.20 3.99 8.43
CA THR A 59 0.80 4.83 7.75
C THR A 59 1.17 6.05 8.58
N ASP A 60 2.39 6.52 8.44
CA ASP A 60 2.93 7.74 9.05
C ASP A 60 2.45 9.03 8.36
N ALA A 61 1.91 8.94 7.14
CA ALA A 61 1.51 10.08 6.33
C ALA A 61 0.04 9.98 5.87
N ARG A 62 -0.68 11.11 5.95
CA ARG A 62 -2.06 11.22 5.45
C ARG A 62 -2.05 11.82 4.05
N TRP A 63 -2.17 10.99 3.03
CA TRP A 63 -2.12 11.44 1.64
C TRP A 63 -3.51 11.84 1.14
N VAL A 64 -3.67 13.09 0.71
CA VAL A 64 -4.97 13.67 0.32
C VAL A 64 -5.63 12.90 -0.84
N TRP A 65 -4.85 12.43 -1.81
CA TRP A 65 -5.38 11.69 -2.97
C TRP A 65 -6.01 10.34 -2.60
N TRP A 66 -5.66 9.76 -1.44
CA TRP A 66 -6.25 8.49 -1.02
C TRP A 66 -7.72 8.64 -0.71
N LYS A 67 -8.12 9.77 -0.13
CA LYS A 67 -9.53 10.04 0.13
C LYS A 67 -10.36 10.07 -1.15
N THR A 68 -9.81 10.63 -2.24
CA THR A 68 -10.50 10.69 -3.52
C THR A 68 -10.64 9.29 -4.12
N ALA A 69 -9.55 8.53 -4.21
CA ALA A 69 -9.57 7.21 -4.84
C ALA A 69 -10.45 6.18 -4.09
N THR A 70 -10.43 6.17 -2.75
CA THR A 70 -11.27 5.26 -1.96
C THR A 70 -12.74 5.65 -2.00
N ARG A 71 -13.04 6.95 -2.01
CA ARG A 71 -14.41 7.45 -2.18
C ARG A 71 -14.97 7.09 -3.56
N ASP A 72 -14.19 7.24 -4.62
CA ASP A 72 -14.59 6.88 -5.98
C ASP A 72 -14.79 5.36 -6.16
N ALA A 73 -14.16 4.56 -5.29
CA ALA A 73 -14.41 3.12 -5.20
C ALA A 73 -15.69 2.76 -4.42
N GLY A 74 -16.36 3.74 -3.79
CA GLY A 74 -17.59 3.55 -3.02
C GLY A 74 -17.38 3.42 -1.50
N ILE A 75 -16.19 3.75 -1.00
CA ILE A 75 -15.86 3.62 0.43
C ILE A 75 -16.01 5.01 1.08
N PRO A 76 -17.08 5.25 1.86
CA PRO A 76 -17.32 6.55 2.46
C PRO A 76 -16.31 6.84 3.58
N GLU A 77 -16.07 8.12 3.87
CA GLU A 77 -15.03 8.55 4.82
C GLU A 77 -15.20 7.93 6.22
N HIS A 78 -16.44 7.72 6.68
CA HIS A 78 -16.70 7.10 7.99
C HIS A 78 -16.26 5.62 8.07
N ARG A 79 -16.09 4.95 6.92
CA ARG A 79 -15.57 3.57 6.80
C ARG A 79 -14.08 3.51 6.46
N HIS A 80 -13.40 4.67 6.39
CA HIS A 80 -11.96 4.74 6.17
C HIS A 80 -11.26 5.29 7.42
N LYS A 81 -10.70 4.38 8.23
CA LYS A 81 -9.92 4.72 9.42
C LYS A 81 -8.43 4.86 9.10
N TRP A 82 -7.78 5.77 9.81
CA TRP A 82 -6.36 6.04 9.71
C TRP A 82 -5.73 5.83 11.07
N VAL A 83 -4.69 5.02 11.12
CA VAL A 83 -3.86 4.84 12.30
C VAL A 83 -2.46 5.31 11.94
N GLN A 84 -1.99 6.33 12.64
CA GLN A 84 -0.64 6.82 12.45
C GLN A 84 0.33 5.82 13.06
N CYS A 85 1.16 5.20 12.22
CA CYS A 85 2.18 4.26 12.67
C CYS A 85 3.39 4.32 11.74
N ALA A 86 4.57 4.22 12.34
CA ALA A 86 5.82 4.02 11.61
C ALA A 86 6.19 2.54 11.64
N ASP A 87 6.70 2.02 10.53
CA ASP A 87 7.33 0.70 10.52
C ASP A 87 8.67 0.79 11.26
N SER A 88 8.82 -0.01 12.30
CA SER A 88 10.01 -0.03 13.16
C SER A 88 10.57 -1.44 13.20
N SER A 89 11.90 -1.56 13.20
CA SER A 89 12.56 -2.86 13.36
C SER A 89 12.16 -3.50 14.69
N THR A 90 11.85 -4.80 14.64
CA THR A 90 11.62 -5.66 15.82
C THR A 90 12.91 -6.34 16.24
#